data_AF-X1LSE7-F1
#
_entry.id   AF-X1LSE7-F1
#
_cell.length_a   1.000
_cell.length_b   1.000
_cell.length_c   1.000
_cell.angle_alpha   90.00
_cell.angle_beta   90.00
_cell.angle_gamma   90.00
#
_symmetry.space_group_name_H-M   'P 1'
#
loop_
_entity.id
_entity.type
_entity.pdbx_description
1 polymer ?
#
loop_
_entity_poly.entity_id
_entity_poly.type
_entity_poly.pdbx_seq_one_letter_code
_entity_poly.pdbx_strand_id
1 'polypeptide(L)'
;MSMLNLLGSHDTKRFLTLCKGDIRKFKLSLIFLMTFPGVPMIYYGDEVGMMGEKDPDCRRTMIWDKTLWDKKINSIYRKLINFRMEHESLRSGNLETLFVFNRFYAYQRLKE
;
A
#
# COMPACT_ATOMS: atom_id res chain seq x y z
N MET A 1 -1.81 8.03 19.13
CA MET A 1 -1.79 6.55 19.08
C MET A 1 -1.33 6.14 17.68
N SER A 2 -0.18 5.49 17.54
CA SER A 2 0.38 5.14 16.22
C SER A 2 0.05 3.69 15.88
N MET A 3 -1.00 3.46 15.08
CA MET A 3 -1.35 2.12 14.58
C MET A 3 -0.46 1.73 13.40
N LEU A 4 -0.12 0.44 13.30
CA LEU A 4 0.55 -0.14 12.14
C LEU A 4 -0.50 -0.60 11.12
N ASN A 5 -0.57 0.04 9.97
CA ASN A 5 -1.51 -0.29 8.91
C ASN A 5 -0.82 -1.18 7.88
N LEU A 6 -1.45 -2.29 7.50
CA LEU A 6 -0.91 -3.27 6.57
C LEU A 6 -1.99 -3.76 5.61
N LEU A 7 -1.58 -4.08 4.38
CA LEU A 7 -2.44 -4.70 3.37
C LEU A 7 -2.32 -6.23 3.36
N GLY A 8 -1.18 -6.75 3.82
CA GLY A 8 -0.87 -8.18 3.87
C GLY A 8 0.26 -8.46 4.86
N SER A 9 0.41 -9.74 5.19
CA SER A 9 1.39 -10.24 6.16
C SER A 9 1.78 -11.68 5.84
N HIS A 10 2.64 -12.26 6.67
CA HIS A 10 3.03 -13.66 6.65
C HIS A 10 1.91 -14.66 7.01
N ASP A 11 0.73 -14.19 7.44
CA ASP A 11 -0.42 -15.04 7.81
C ASP A 11 -1.62 -14.86 6.87
N THR A 12 -1.47 -14.02 5.84
CA THR A 12 -2.54 -13.70 4.89
C THR A 12 -2.06 -13.90 3.46
N LYS A 13 -3.01 -13.98 2.52
CA LYS A 13 -2.64 -13.94 1.09
C LYS A 13 -1.95 -12.62 0.78
N ARG A 14 -0.98 -12.62 -0.12
CA ARG A 14 -0.39 -11.36 -0.60
C ARG A 14 -1.46 -10.49 -1.25
N PHE A 15 -1.36 -9.18 -1.08
CA PHE A 15 -2.45 -8.29 -1.47
C PHE A 15 -2.67 -8.24 -2.99
N LEU A 16 -1.61 -8.39 -3.78
CA LEU A 16 -1.72 -8.49 -5.24
C LEU A 16 -2.48 -9.76 -5.69
N THR A 17 -2.34 -10.86 -4.94
CA THR A 17 -3.15 -12.09 -5.13
C THR A 17 -4.63 -11.83 -4.89
N LEU A 18 -4.97 -11.12 -3.79
CA LEU A 18 -6.36 -10.73 -3.51
C LEU A 18 -6.94 -9.82 -4.61
N CYS A 19 -6.09 -8.98 -5.20
CA CYS A 19 -6.44 -8.15 -6.36
C CYS A 19 -6.56 -8.95 -7.67
N LYS A 20 -6.27 -10.26 -7.68
CA LYS A 20 -6.19 -11.12 -8.88
C LYS A 20 -5.21 -10.57 -9.93
N GLY A 21 -4.11 -9.97 -9.47
CA GLY A 21 -3.13 -9.31 -10.34
C GLY A 21 -3.57 -7.95 -10.92
N ASP A 22 -4.75 -7.42 -10.56
CA ASP A 22 -5.18 -6.11 -11.04
C ASP A 22 -4.41 -4.98 -10.35
N ILE A 23 -3.38 -4.48 -11.04
CA ILE A 23 -2.51 -3.40 -10.58
C ILE A 23 -3.30 -2.12 -10.27
N ARG A 24 -4.47 -1.89 -10.89
CA ARG A 24 -5.28 -0.69 -10.61
C ARG A 24 -5.87 -0.74 -9.20
N LYS A 25 -6.38 -1.90 -8.78
CA LYS A 25 -6.90 -2.12 -7.42
C LYS A 25 -5.79 -2.07 -6.39
N PHE A 26 -4.65 -2.69 -6.70
CA PHE A 26 -3.46 -2.63 -5.87
C PHE A 26 -3.00 -1.19 -5.64
N LYS A 27 -2.87 -0.41 -6.72
CA LYS A 27 -2.49 1.01 -6.68
C LYS A 27 -3.47 1.82 -5.83
N LEU A 28 -4.78 1.63 -5.99
CA LEU A 28 -5.78 2.37 -5.22
C LEU A 28 -5.66 2.09 -3.71
N SER A 29 -5.41 0.83 -3.35
CA SER A 29 -5.25 0.42 -1.95
C SER A 29 -3.94 0.94 -1.35
N LEU A 30 -2.87 0.98 -2.15
CA LEU A 30 -1.59 1.56 -1.73
C LEU A 30 -1.65 3.08 -1.58
N ILE A 31 -2.40 3.78 -2.45
CA ILE A 31 -2.71 5.21 -2.26
C ILE A 31 -3.35 5.38 -0.89
N PHE A 32 -4.41 4.62 -0.60
CA PHE A 32 -5.08 4.68 0.68
C PHE A 32 -4.12 4.42 1.86
N LEU A 33 -3.33 3.34 1.82
CA LEU A 33 -2.35 3.01 2.85
C LEU A 33 -1.37 4.18 3.11
N MET A 34 -0.91 4.84 2.04
CA MET A 34 0.11 5.90 2.12
C MET A 34 -0.46 7.27 2.51
N THR A 35 -1.77 7.50 2.35
CA THR A 35 -2.41 8.79 2.68
C THR A 35 -3.31 8.73 3.91
N PHE A 36 -3.57 7.56 4.48
CA PHE A 36 -4.35 7.39 5.71
C PHE A 36 -3.51 7.62 7.00
N PRO A 37 -4.13 8.02 8.13
CA PRO A 37 -3.45 8.13 9.42
C PRO A 37 -2.91 6.77 9.91
N GLY A 38 -1.74 6.81 10.57
CA GLY A 38 -1.04 5.61 11.05
C GLY A 38 0.29 5.38 10.32
N VAL A 39 0.99 4.32 10.70
CA VAL A 39 2.29 3.93 10.13
C VAL A 39 2.04 2.87 9.05
N PRO A 40 2.30 3.17 7.76
CA PRO A 40 2.14 2.18 6.70
C PRO A 40 3.25 1.12 6.80
N MET A 41 2.87 -0.15 6.72
CA MET A 41 3.76 -1.29 6.69
C MET A 41 3.72 -1.95 5.32
N ILE A 42 4.90 -2.25 4.80
CA ILE A 42 5.10 -2.93 3.51
C ILE A 42 5.60 -4.34 3.80
N TYR A 43 4.88 -5.35 3.31
CA TYR A 43 5.35 -6.73 3.37
C TYR A 43 6.35 -6.98 2.25
N TYR A 44 7.53 -7.52 2.58
CA TYR A 44 8.65 -7.62 1.64
C TYR A 44 8.23 -8.26 0.32
N GLY A 45 8.69 -7.69 -0.79
CA GLY A 45 8.42 -8.19 -2.12
C GLY A 45 7.09 -7.73 -2.73
N ASP A 46 6.16 -7.16 -1.94
CA ASP A 46 4.98 -6.52 -2.51
C ASP A 46 5.38 -5.32 -3.41
N GLU A 47 6.48 -4.63 -3.08
CA GLU A 47 7.06 -3.53 -3.86
C GLU A 47 7.71 -3.96 -5.19
N VAL A 48 7.90 -5.26 -5.39
CA VAL A 48 8.40 -5.83 -6.65
C VAL A 48 7.36 -6.69 -7.37
N GLY A 49 6.12 -6.72 -6.85
CA GLY A 49 5.00 -7.43 -7.46
C GLY A 49 4.88 -8.90 -7.08
N MET A 50 5.44 -9.33 -5.94
CA MET A 50 5.28 -10.72 -5.50
C MET A 50 3.81 -11.08 -5.25
N MET A 51 3.43 -12.26 -5.73
CA MET A 51 2.15 -12.90 -5.45
C MET A 51 2.37 -14.15 -4.60
N GLY A 52 1.33 -14.51 -3.85
CA GLY A 52 1.29 -15.70 -2.98
C GLY A 52 -0.09 -15.90 -2.37
N GLU A 53 -0.54 -17.15 -2.29
CA GLU A 53 -1.75 -17.60 -1.60
C GLU A 53 -1.55 -17.57 -0.06
N LYS A 54 -2.35 -18.32 0.69
CA LYS A 54 -2.18 -18.42 2.15
C LYS A 54 -0.85 -19.08 2.51
N ASP A 55 -0.47 -18.99 3.78
CA ASP A 55 0.66 -19.75 4.34
C ASP A 55 0.63 -21.22 3.85
N PRO A 56 1.75 -21.77 3.31
CA PRO A 56 3.10 -21.19 3.23
C PRO A 56 3.40 -20.31 2.01
N ASP A 57 2.48 -20.22 1.04
CA ASP A 57 2.74 -19.58 -0.25
C ASP A 57 2.93 -18.06 -0.16
N CYS A 58 2.41 -17.40 0.88
CA CYS A 58 2.70 -15.99 1.15
C CYS A 58 4.17 -15.72 1.53
N ARG A 59 4.90 -16.75 1.99
CA ARG A 59 6.27 -16.69 2.53
C ARG A 59 7.35 -17.12 1.51
N ARG A 60 7.09 -16.95 0.21
CA ARG A 60 8.07 -17.20 -0.86
C ARG A 60 9.37 -16.43 -0.65
N THR A 61 10.47 -16.96 -1.17
CA THR A 61 11.77 -16.28 -1.16
C THR A 61 11.71 -14.96 -1.92
N MET A 62 12.46 -13.97 -1.43
CA MET A 62 12.53 -12.66 -2.09
C MET A 62 13.13 -12.78 -3.49
N ILE A 63 12.55 -12.07 -4.44
CA ILE A 63 13.06 -11.96 -5.81
C ILE A 63 14.18 -10.92 -5.82
N TRP A 64 15.43 -11.36 -5.77
CA TRP A 64 16.59 -10.47 -5.79
C TRP A 64 17.02 -10.03 -7.19
N ASP A 65 16.70 -10.83 -8.20
CA ASP A 65 16.95 -10.46 -9.60
C ASP A 65 16.03 -9.32 -10.03
N LYS A 66 16.62 -8.12 -10.15
CA LYS A 66 15.91 -6.89 -10.53
C LYS A 66 15.29 -6.94 -11.93
N THR A 67 15.72 -7.88 -12.79
CA THR A 67 15.12 -8.07 -14.11
C THR A 67 13.70 -8.65 -14.01
N LEU A 68 13.40 -9.35 -12.92
CA LEU A 68 12.10 -9.97 -12.64
C LEU A 68 11.14 -9.05 -11.87
N TRP A 69 11.57 -7.87 -11.46
CA TRP A 69 10.74 -6.94 -10.70
C TRP A 69 9.65 -6.31 -11.57
N ASP A 70 8.45 -6.16 -11.03
CA ASP A 70 7.45 -5.28 -11.61
C ASP A 70 7.86 -3.81 -11.38
N LYS A 71 8.53 -3.24 -12.39
CA LYS A 71 9.02 -1.85 -12.36
C LYS A 71 7.88 -0.83 -12.20
N LYS A 72 6.67 -1.14 -12.66
CA LYS A 72 5.51 -0.26 -12.53
C LYS A 72 5.07 -0.21 -11.07
N ILE A 73 4.90 -1.35 -10.42
CA ILE A 73 4.58 -1.43 -8.98
C ILE A 73 5.67 -0.73 -8.16
N ASN A 74 6.95 -1.03 -8.43
CA ASN A 74 8.06 -0.40 -7.73
C ASN A 74 8.04 1.14 -7.85
N SER A 75 7.78 1.66 -9.06
CA SER A 75 7.68 3.10 -9.29
C SER A 75 6.52 3.75 -8.51
N ILE A 76 5.39 3.04 -8.37
CA ILE A 76 4.23 3.52 -7.60
C ILE A 76 4.58 3.62 -6.12
N TYR A 77 5.24 2.60 -5.55
CA TYR A 77 5.71 2.63 -4.16
C TYR A 77 6.64 3.82 -3.92
N ARG A 78 7.68 3.99 -4.75
CA ARG A 78 8.64 5.11 -4.61
C ARG A 78 7.93 6.46 -4.67
N LYS A 79 7.01 6.64 -5.63
CA LYS A 79 6.26 7.89 -5.78
C LYS A 79 5.38 8.19 -4.56
N LEU A 80 4.66 7.20 -4.04
CA LEU A 80 3.74 7.42 -2.92
C LEU A 80 4.47 7.58 -1.58
N ILE A 81 5.58 6.87 -1.36
CA ILE A 81 6.43 7.06 -0.19
C ILE A 81 7.00 8.48 -0.19
N ASN A 82 7.59 8.92 -1.32
CA ASN A 82 8.10 10.29 -1.43
C ASN A 82 6.99 11.32 -1.19
N PHE A 83 5.83 11.14 -1.81
CA PHE A 83 4.68 12.03 -1.60
C PHE A 83 4.27 12.14 -0.13
N ARG A 84 4.24 11.01 0.60
CA ARG A 84 3.97 10.98 2.04
C ARG A 84 5.05 11.69 2.86
N MET A 85 6.31 11.59 2.45
CA MET A 85 7.43 12.25 3.13
C MET A 85 7.45 13.75 2.88
N GLU A 86 7.07 14.19 1.69
CA GLU A 86 6.98 15.61 1.32
C GLU A 86 5.84 16.33 2.05
N HIS A 87 4.74 15.64 2.34
CA HIS A 87 3.55 16.25 2.95
C HIS A 87 3.36 15.79 4.40
N GLU A 88 3.69 16.66 5.35
CA GLU A 88 3.59 16.35 6.78
C GLU A 88 2.16 16.04 7.23
N SER A 89 1.16 16.68 6.60
CA SER A 89 -0.26 16.42 6.87
C SER A 89 -0.64 14.94 6.66
N LEU A 90 0.03 14.22 5.76
CA LEU A 90 -0.21 12.79 5.56
C LEU A 90 0.31 11.93 6.71
N ARG A 91 1.30 12.42 7.47
CA ARG A 91 1.92 11.70 8.58
C ARG A 91 1.28 12.03 9.93
N SER A 92 0.98 13.30 10.18
CA SER A 92 0.48 13.78 11.48
C SER A 92 -0.79 14.62 11.43
N GLY A 93 -1.31 14.92 10.24
CA GLY A 93 -2.54 15.71 10.09
C GLY A 93 -3.80 14.95 10.45
N ASN A 94 -4.84 15.66 10.85
CA ASN A 94 -6.18 15.14 11.09
C ASN A 94 -6.80 14.66 9.76
N LEU A 95 -7.65 13.63 9.83
CA LEU A 95 -8.41 13.15 8.68
C LEU A 95 -9.86 13.64 8.78
N GLU A 96 -10.35 14.19 7.69
CA GLU A 96 -11.75 14.61 7.56
C GLU A 96 -12.36 13.99 6.29
N THR A 97 -13.53 13.37 6.43
CA THR A 97 -14.27 12.82 5.30
C THR A 97 -14.99 13.94 4.56
N LEU A 98 -14.77 14.04 3.25
CA LEU A 98 -15.39 15.07 2.41
C LEU A 98 -16.59 14.53 1.62
N PHE A 99 -16.48 13.30 1.11
CA PHE A 99 -17.49 12.74 0.22
C PHE A 99 -17.52 11.21 0.27
N VAL A 100 -18.72 10.66 0.33
CA VAL A 100 -18.98 9.22 0.24
C VAL A 100 -20.20 9.01 -0.65
N PHE A 101 -20.00 8.40 -1.82
CA PHE A 101 -21.10 8.06 -2.73
C PHE A 101 -20.64 7.01 -3.74
N ASN A 102 -21.45 5.98 -4.02
CA ASN A 102 -21.23 5.03 -5.12
C ASN A 102 -19.77 4.62 -5.38
N ARG A 103 -19.12 3.98 -4.39
CA ARG A 103 -17.71 3.50 -4.47
C ARG A 103 -16.66 4.61 -4.60
N PHE A 104 -17.05 5.87 -4.46
CA PHE A 104 -16.14 7.00 -4.26
C PHE A 104 -16.03 7.32 -2.77
N TYR A 105 -14.79 7.48 -2.32
CA TYR A 105 -14.46 7.96 -1.00
C TYR A 105 -13.40 9.04 -1.14
N ALA A 106 -13.70 10.25 -0.69
CA ALA A 106 -12.77 11.37 -0.65
C ALA A 106 -12.62 11.87 0.79
N TYR A 107 -11.38 12.14 1.16
CA TYR A 107 -11.02 12.69 2.46
C TYR A 107 -9.86 13.67 2.30
N GLN A 108 -9.71 14.56 3.26
CA GLN A 108 -8.57 15.46 3.36
C GLN A 108 -7.72 15.15 4.59
N ARG A 109 -6.45 15.57 4.51
CA ARG A 109 -5.49 15.53 5.60
C ARG A 109 -5.00 16.94 5.87
N LEU A 110 -5.33 17.48 7.05
CA LEU A 110 -4.98 18.84 7.44
C LEU A 110 -4.06 18.82 8.65
N LYS A 111 -3.00 19.62 8.60
CA LYS A 111 -2.17 19.94 9.74
C LYS A 111 -2.15 21.46 9.85
N GLU A 112 -2.51 21.95 11.04
CA GLU A 112 -2.44 23.38 11.39
C GLU A 112 -0.99 23.88 11.40
#